data_AF-A0A7C7UIF7-F1
#
_entry.id   AF-A0A7C7UIF7-F1
#
_cell.length_a   1.000
_cell.length_b   1.000
_cell.length_c   1.000
_cell.angle_alpha   90.00
_cell.angle_beta   90.00
_cell.angle_gamma   90.00
#
_symmetry.space_group_name_H-M   'P 1'
#
loop_
_entity.id
_entity.type
_entity.pdbx_description
1 polymer ?
#
loop_
_entity_poly.entity_id
_entity_poly.type
_entity_poly.pdbx_seq_one_letter_code
_entity_poly.pdbx_strand_id
1 'polypeptide(L)' 'MEDFVLWLQHSSNPLHVYCRLTELGISRATSISLARYYERYIFSWFRFLVSYTITLCRILK' A
#
# COMPACT_ATOMS: atom_id res chain seq x y z
N MET A 1 -17.51 -2.36 10.64
CA MET A 1 -16.24 -1.59 10.47
C MET A 1 -15.10 -2.52 10.10
N GLU A 2 -15.05 -3.73 10.67
CA GLU A 2 -14.04 -4.77 10.38
C GLU A 2 -14.07 -5.24 8.91
N ASP A 3 -15.24 -5.34 8.27
CA ASP A 3 -15.37 -5.70 6.85
C ASP A 3 -14.69 -4.72 5.91
N PHE A 4 -14.69 -3.43 6.26
CA PHE A 4 -14.03 -2.39 5.45
C PHE A 4 -12.51 -2.49 5.54
N VAL A 5 -11.98 -2.86 6.70
CA VAL A 5 -10.54 -3.06 6.91
C VAL A 5 -10.07 -4.33 6.18
N LEU A 6 -10.85 -5.41 6.24
CA LEU A 6 -10.61 -6.64 5.48
C LEU A 6 -10.69 -6.39 3.96
N TRP A 7 -11.69 -5.62 3.51
CA TRP A 7 -11.84 -5.23 2.11
C TRP A 7 -10.66 -4.37 1.64
N LEU A 8 -10.22 -3.42 2.45
CA LEU A 8 -9.02 -2.62 2.16
C LEU A 8 -7.78 -3.50 2.11
N GLN A 9 -7.56 -4.43 3.05
CA GLN A 9 -6.41 -5.33 3.03
C GLN A 9 -6.42 -6.23 1.78
N HIS A 10 -7.58 -6.71 1.37
CA HIS A 10 -7.72 -7.54 0.17
C HIS A 10 -7.50 -6.73 -1.11
N SER A 11 -8.08 -5.53 -1.20
CA SER A 11 -7.98 -4.64 -2.36
C SER A 11 -6.59 -4.03 -2.52
N SER A 12 -5.92 -3.75 -1.40
CA SER A 12 -4.56 -3.19 -1.35
C SER A 12 -3.47 -4.25 -1.53
N ASN A 13 -3.84 -5.53 -1.64
CA ASN A 13 -2.88 -6.58 -1.92
C ASN A 13 -2.21 -6.31 -3.28
N PRO A 14 -0.86 -6.26 -3.37
CA PRO A 14 -0.14 -5.95 -4.61
C PRO A 14 -0.57 -6.81 -5.80
N LEU A 15 -1.02 -8.04 -5.55
CA LEU A 15 -1.60 -8.92 -6.58
C LEU A 15 -2.87 -8.31 -7.20
N HIS A 16 -3.76 -7.77 -6.37
CA HIS A 16 -5.03 -7.18 -6.79
C HIS A 16 -4.83 -5.81 -7.45
N VAL A 17 -3.87 -5.03 -6.95
CA VAL A 17 -3.43 -3.78 -7.59
C VAL A 17 -2.90 -4.08 -9.00
N TYR A 18 -2.07 -5.09 -9.17
CA TYR A 18 -1.60 -5.54 -10.48
C TYR A 18 -2.73 -6.00 -11.40
N CYS A 19 -3.67 -6.82 -10.90
CA CYS A 19 -4.84 -7.25 -11.67
C CYS A 19 -5.66 -6.05 -12.16
N ARG A 20 -5.96 -5.09 -11.26
CA ARG A 20 -6.71 -3.87 -11.61
C ARG A 20 -5.99 -3.01 -12.65
N LEU A 21 -4.68 -2.84 -12.53
CA LEU A 21 -3.88 -2.10 -13.51
C LEU A 21 -3.92 -2.79 -14.88
N THR A 22 -3.84 -4.11 -14.90
CA THR A 22 -3.91 -4.90 -16.14
C THR A 22 -5.32 -4.85 -16.74
N GLU A 23 -6.38 -4.91 -15.92
CA GLU A 23 -7.79 -4.74 -16.35
C GLU A 23 -8.07 -3.34 -16.90
N LEU A 24 -7.35 -2.31 -16.44
CA LEU A 24 -7.38 -0.96 -16.99
C LEU A 24 -6.66 -0.84 -18.36
N GLY A 25 -6.10 -1.94 -18.87
CA GLY A 25 -5.38 -1.96 -20.15
C GLY A 25 -3.92 -1.51 -20.05
N ILE A 26 -3.37 -1.38 -18.84
CA ILE A 26 -1.97 -1.02 -18.66
C ILE A 26 -1.07 -2.21 -19.00
N SER A 27 0.01 -1.94 -19.73
CA SER A 27 0.98 -2.97 -20.12
C SER A 27 1.55 -3.69 -18.90
N ARG A 28 1.71 -5.01 -19.02
CA ARG A 28 2.17 -5.92 -17.95
C ARG A 28 3.42 -5.41 -17.22
N ALA A 29 4.39 -4.89 -17.96
CA ALA A 29 5.64 -4.35 -17.40
C ALA A 29 5.39 -3.11 -16.52
N THR A 30 4.47 -2.25 -16.94
CA THR A 30 4.06 -1.05 -16.20
C THR A 30 3.24 -1.43 -14.98
N SER A 31 2.34 -2.41 -15.09
CA SER A 31 1.56 -2.92 -13.95
C SER A 31 2.46 -3.52 -12.86
N ILE A 32 3.50 -4.28 -13.23
CA ILE A 32 4.50 -4.82 -12.29
C ILE A 32 5.30 -3.70 -11.64
N SER A 33 5.74 -2.71 -12.43
CA SER A 33 6.48 -1.55 -11.88
C SER A 33 5.62 -0.76 -10.92
N LEU A 34 4.33 -0.53 -11.22
CA LEU A 34 3.42 0.17 -10.33
C LEU A 34 3.13 -0.63 -9.05
N ALA A 35 2.93 -1.95 -9.14
CA ALA A 35 2.74 -2.78 -7.95
C ALA A 35 3.97 -2.73 -7.03
N ARG A 36 5.18 -2.76 -7.59
CA ARG A 36 6.43 -2.59 -6.84
C ARG A 36 6.60 -1.17 -6.28
N TYR A 37 6.21 -0.14 -7.03
CA TYR A 37 6.20 1.24 -6.55
C TYR A 37 5.20 1.42 -5.42
N TYR A 38 4.03 0.79 -5.50
CA TYR A 38 3.03 0.80 -4.45
C TYR A 38 3.57 0.17 -3.17
N GLU A 39 4.19 -1.00 -3.27
CA GLU A 39 4.83 -1.67 -2.12
C GLU A 39 5.96 -0.78 -1.55
N ARG A 40 6.81 -0.20 -2.40
CA ARG A 40 7.97 0.57 -1.94
C ARG A 40 7.62 1.95 -1.40
N TYR A 41 6.65 2.63 -1.98
CA TYR A 41 6.27 3.98 -1.55
C TYR A 41 5.15 3.92 -0.55
N ILE A 42 4.02 3.26 -0.83
CA ILE A 42 2.91 3.29 0.11
C ILE A 42 3.22 2.46 1.35
N PHE A 43 3.72 1.23 1.22
CA PHE A 43 3.99 0.40 2.39
C PHE A 43 5.18 0.91 3.20
N SER A 44 6.29 1.29 2.55
CA SER A 44 7.47 1.79 3.27
C SER A 44 7.22 3.16 3.91
N TRP A 45 6.51 4.06 3.22
CA TRP A 45 6.21 5.39 3.75
C TRP A 45 5.16 5.33 4.88
N PHE A 46 4.17 4.45 4.76
CA PHE A 46 3.23 4.19 5.86
C PHE A 46 3.96 3.63 7.09
N ARG A 47 4.91 2.69 6.89
CA ARG A 47 5.73 2.13 7.97
C ARG A 47 6.63 3.20 8.61
N PHE A 48 7.19 4.11 7.81
CA PHE A 48 7.98 5.25 8.29
C PHE A 48 7.11 6.23 9.08
N LEU A 49 5.94 6.62 8.56
CA LEU A 49 5.01 7.51 9.24
C LEU A 49 4.53 6.95 10.57
N VAL A 50 4.17 5.67 10.61
CA VAL A 50 3.76 5.00 11.85
C VAL A 50 4.92 4.96 12.85
N SER A 51 6.13 4.64 12.40
CA SER A 51 7.31 4.68 13.27
C SER A 51 7.60 6.09 13.77
N TYR A 52 7.45 7.10 12.91
CA TYR A 52 7.67 8.50 13.25
C TYR A 52 6.64 8.99 14.25
N THR A 53 5.35 8.73 14.04
CA THR A 53 4.29 9.12 14.99
C THR A 53 4.44 8.43 16.33
N ILE A 54 4.84 7.16 16.37
CA ILE A 54 5.13 6.45 17.62
C ILE A 54 6.32 7.08 18.35
N THR A 55 7.43 7.32 17.66
CA THR A 55 8.61 7.96 18.27
C THR A 55 8.30 9.37 18.74
N LEU A 56 7.54 10.13 17.97
CA LEU A 56 7.16 11.50 18.31
C LEU A 56 6.19 11.53 19.49
N CYS A 57 5.19 10.65 19.55
CA CYS A 57 4.35 10.46 20.74
C CYS A 57 5.16 10.05 21.98
N ARG A 58 6.23 9.29 21.80
CA ARG A 58 7.09 8.84 22.90
C ARG A 58 8.06 9.92 23.40
N ILE A 59 8.42 10.89 22.55
CA ILE A 59 9.24 12.05 22.90
C ILE A 59 8.38 13.17 23.53
N LEU A 60 7.14 13.33 23.09
CA LEU A 60 6.24 14.39 23.57
C LEU A 60 5.58 14.07 24.92
N LYS A 61 5.82 12.87 25.47
CA LYS A 61 5.26 12.37 26.74
C LYS A 61 6.37 12.23 27.77
#